data_AF-A0A2M8LVY3-F1
#
_entry.id   AF-A0A2M8LVY3-F1
#
_cell.length_a   1.000
_cell.length_b   1.000
_cell.length_c   1.000
_cell.angle_alpha   90.00
_cell.angle_beta   90.00
_cell.angle_gamma   90.00
#
_symmetry.space_group_name_H-M   'P 1'
#
loop_
_entity.id
_entity.type
_entity.pdbx_description
1 polymer ?
#
loop_
_entity_poly.entity_id
_entity_poly.type
_entity_poly.pdbx_seq_one_letter_code
_entity_poly.pdbx_strand_id
1 'polypeptide(L)'
;MLDPRRHYASLRFVALLPLVLFFPIMVSFFISPGVVWGEYVGVFFHLSILFLVSRLDAAPWAKAAGYGWVAADVLAGIMVINEVDDDTAWAVRLGAHVLAGVWIVASSLVSRSWPVRAVGVLTGVWLGGYSFVGNVLGEVFLRPASIMILVWFALLAFLHRDQPERPAAPAGTAPA
;
A
#
# COMPACT_ATOMS: atom_id res chain seq x y z
N MET A 1 -23.64 1.48 -11.00
CA MET A 1 -22.49 2.29 -11.45
C MET A 1 -21.95 3.02 -10.22
N LEU A 2 -20.69 2.84 -9.86
CA LEU A 2 -20.09 3.53 -8.71
C LEU A 2 -19.80 4.99 -9.10
N ASP A 3 -20.29 5.94 -8.32
CA ASP A 3 -20.07 7.37 -8.51
C ASP A 3 -18.68 7.75 -7.96
N PRO A 4 -17.75 8.25 -8.79
CA PRO A 4 -16.41 8.67 -8.34
C PRO A 4 -16.44 9.77 -7.27
N ARG A 5 -17.55 10.51 -7.15
CA ARG A 5 -17.73 11.60 -6.19
C ARG A 5 -18.28 11.14 -4.85
N ARG A 6 -18.70 9.87 -4.71
CA ARG A 6 -19.24 9.34 -3.45
C ARG A 6 -18.18 8.56 -2.68
N HIS A 7 -17.97 8.96 -1.44
CA HIS A 7 -17.22 8.17 -0.47
C HIS A 7 -18.10 7.04 0.08
N TYR A 8 -17.97 5.84 -0.52
CA TYR A 8 -18.71 4.64 -0.07
C TYR A 8 -18.19 4.08 1.26
N ALA A 9 -16.97 4.43 1.67
CA ALA A 9 -16.37 4.04 2.92
C ALA A 9 -15.48 5.15 3.50
N SER A 10 -15.39 5.23 4.82
CA SER A 10 -14.52 6.18 5.50
C SER A 10 -13.04 5.82 5.30
N LEU A 11 -12.15 6.82 5.34
CA LEU A 11 -10.70 6.56 5.23
C LEU A 11 -10.22 5.63 6.34
N ARG A 12 -10.76 5.78 7.56
CA ARG A 12 -10.46 4.89 8.68
C ARG A 12 -10.78 3.43 8.37
N PHE A 13 -11.94 3.14 7.77
CA PHE A 13 -12.28 1.78 7.36
C PHE A 13 -11.32 1.28 6.27
N VAL A 14 -11.06 2.12 5.26
CA VAL A 14 -10.16 1.82 4.14
C VAL A 14 -8.71 1.56 4.59
N ALA A 15 -8.27 2.13 5.72
CA ALA A 15 -6.97 1.87 6.32
C ALA A 15 -6.96 0.69 7.31
N LEU A 16 -8.06 0.44 8.03
CA LEU A 16 -8.17 -0.69 8.97
C LEU A 16 -8.28 -2.04 8.27
N LEU A 17 -8.97 -2.10 7.12
CA LEU A 17 -9.13 -3.33 6.36
C LEU A 17 -7.76 -3.95 5.94
N PRO A 18 -6.86 -3.22 5.25
CA PRO A 18 -5.55 -3.76 4.93
C PRO A 18 -4.72 -4.11 6.17
N LEU A 19 -4.85 -3.35 7.27
CA LEU A 19 -4.18 -3.69 8.53
C LEU A 19 -4.62 -5.06 9.06
N VAL A 20 -5.93 -5.31 9.11
CA VAL A 20 -6.48 -6.58 9.60
C VAL A 20 -6.08 -7.75 8.70
N LEU A 21 -6.11 -7.55 7.39
CA LEU A 21 -5.72 -8.59 6.42
C LEU A 21 -4.21 -8.87 6.45
N PHE A 22 -3.38 -7.86 6.63
CA PHE A 22 -1.92 -8.02 6.62
C PHE A 22 -1.36 -8.54 7.95
N PHE A 23 -2.03 -8.29 9.08
CA PHE A 23 -1.58 -8.75 10.39
C PHE A 23 -1.26 -10.26 10.46
N PRO A 24 -2.17 -11.18 10.07
CA PRO A 24 -1.86 -12.62 10.10
C PRO A 24 -0.72 -13.01 9.15
N ILE A 25 -0.58 -12.33 8.01
CA ILE A 25 0.51 -12.54 7.07
C ILE A 25 1.84 -12.16 7.72
N MET A 26 1.90 -10.94 8.30
CA MET A 26 3.08 -10.48 9.02
C MET A 26 3.48 -11.46 10.12
N VAL A 27 2.53 -11.96 10.92
CA VAL A 27 2.80 -12.98 11.95
C VAL A 27 3.41 -14.25 11.34
N SER A 28 2.87 -14.75 10.22
CA SER A 28 3.40 -15.94 9.55
C SER A 28 4.87 -15.81 9.16
N PHE A 29 5.36 -14.63 8.78
CA PHE A 29 6.78 -14.41 8.46
C PHE A 29 7.75 -14.75 9.62
N PHE A 30 7.26 -14.78 10.86
CA PHE A 30 8.07 -15.07 12.05
C PHE A 30 7.88 -16.48 12.58
N ILE A 31 6.72 -17.10 12.39
CA ILE A 31 6.38 -18.38 13.02
C ILE A 31 6.16 -19.53 12.03
N SER A 32 5.85 -19.26 10.77
CA SER A 32 5.64 -20.26 9.71
C SER A 32 5.79 -19.60 8.33
N PRO A 33 7.03 -19.24 7.94
CA PRO A 33 7.27 -18.64 6.63
C PRO A 33 6.93 -19.64 5.50
N GLY A 34 6.42 -19.13 4.37
CA GLY A 34 6.12 -19.94 3.18
C GLY A 34 4.79 -20.71 3.22
N VAL A 35 3.88 -20.41 4.14
CA VAL A 35 2.56 -21.05 4.17
C VAL A 35 1.66 -20.56 3.04
N VAL A 36 1.18 -21.48 2.20
CA VAL A 36 0.37 -21.18 1.01
C VAL A 36 -0.92 -20.39 1.32
N TRP A 37 -1.55 -20.63 2.47
CA TRP A 37 -2.74 -19.85 2.86
C TRP A 37 -2.43 -18.35 3.00
N GLY A 38 -1.18 -17.99 3.32
CA GLY A 38 -0.72 -16.62 3.42
C GLY A 38 -0.85 -15.86 2.10
N GLU A 39 -0.69 -16.53 0.96
CA GLU A 39 -0.85 -15.92 -0.36
C GLU A 39 -2.31 -15.55 -0.65
N TYR A 40 -3.27 -16.40 -0.29
CA TYR A 40 -4.70 -16.08 -0.46
C TYR A 40 -5.08 -14.83 0.33
N VAL A 41 -4.68 -14.77 1.61
CA VAL A 41 -4.93 -13.59 2.45
C VAL A 41 -4.16 -12.38 1.91
N GLY A 42 -2.94 -12.59 1.40
CA GLY A 42 -2.11 -11.59 0.73
C GLY A 42 -2.79 -10.96 -0.47
N VAL A 43 -3.41 -11.77 -1.33
CA VAL A 43 -4.19 -11.26 -2.47
C VAL A 43 -5.34 -10.37 -1.99
N PHE A 44 -6.11 -10.80 -0.99
CA PHE A 44 -7.19 -9.95 -0.44
C PHE A 44 -6.65 -8.67 0.21
N PHE A 45 -5.52 -8.74 0.89
CA PHE A 45 -4.82 -7.58 1.42
C PHE A 45 -4.52 -6.57 0.29
N HIS A 46 -3.86 -6.99 -0.79
CA HIS A 46 -3.53 -6.10 -1.90
C HIS A 46 -4.77 -5.54 -2.59
N LEU A 47 -5.82 -6.33 -2.79
CA LEU A 47 -7.09 -5.84 -3.34
C LEU A 47 -7.73 -4.76 -2.45
N SER A 48 -7.61 -4.88 -1.13
CA SER A 48 -8.09 -3.83 -0.21
C SER A 48 -7.31 -2.52 -0.32
N ILE A 49 -6.03 -2.58 -0.71
CA ILE A 49 -5.17 -1.41 -0.92
C ILE A 49 -5.65 -0.55 -2.09
N LEU A 50 -6.38 -1.10 -3.08
CA LEU A 50 -6.96 -0.30 -4.18
C LEU A 50 -7.78 0.89 -3.66
N PHE A 51 -8.58 0.64 -2.62
CA PHE A 51 -9.38 1.69 -2.00
C PHE A 51 -8.48 2.73 -1.33
N LEU A 52 -7.40 2.31 -0.69
CA LEU A 52 -6.46 3.22 -0.02
C LEU A 52 -5.69 4.08 -1.03
N VAL A 53 -5.21 3.50 -2.14
CA VAL A 53 -4.57 4.23 -3.24
C VAL A 53 -5.49 5.32 -3.80
N SER A 54 -6.78 4.99 -3.97
CA SER A 54 -7.76 5.96 -4.47
C SER A 54 -7.95 7.14 -3.51
N ARG A 55 -7.92 6.88 -2.19
CA ARG A 55 -8.30 7.84 -1.14
C ARG A 55 -7.16 8.71 -0.65
N LEU A 56 -5.92 8.20 -0.58
CA LEU A 56 -4.80 9.01 -0.13
C LEU A 56 -4.45 10.10 -1.15
N ASP A 57 -4.11 11.28 -0.66
CA ASP A 57 -3.57 12.35 -1.48
C ASP A 57 -2.20 11.94 -2.03
N ALA A 58 -2.02 12.04 -3.34
CA ALA A 58 -0.76 11.79 -4.03
C ALA A 58 -0.86 12.33 -5.46
N ALA A 59 0.28 12.62 -6.08
CA ALA A 59 0.32 12.97 -7.50
C ALA A 59 -0.24 11.81 -8.37
N PRO A 60 -0.83 12.09 -9.55
CA PRO A 60 -1.44 11.05 -10.38
C PRO A 60 -0.49 9.90 -10.75
N TRP A 61 0.77 10.19 -11.05
CA TRP A 61 1.79 9.18 -11.36
C TRP A 61 2.11 8.27 -10.16
N ALA A 62 2.03 8.80 -8.93
CA ALA A 62 2.25 8.03 -7.72
C ALA A 62 1.06 7.13 -7.42
N LYS A 63 -0.18 7.57 -7.69
CA LYS A 63 -1.36 6.70 -7.63
C LYS A 63 -1.28 5.59 -8.68
N ALA A 64 -0.82 5.89 -9.90
CA ALA A 64 -0.58 4.89 -10.93
C ALA A 64 0.45 3.83 -10.45
N ALA A 65 1.53 4.25 -9.80
CA ALA A 65 2.48 3.33 -9.16
C ALA A 65 1.79 2.47 -8.08
N GLY A 66 0.95 3.07 -7.22
CA GLY A 66 0.20 2.32 -6.19
C GLY A 66 -0.76 1.27 -6.78
N TYR A 67 -1.46 1.59 -7.86
CA TYR A 67 -2.29 0.60 -8.57
C TYR A 67 -1.44 -0.46 -9.28
N GLY A 68 -0.32 -0.08 -9.87
CA GLY A 68 0.63 -1.01 -10.50
C GLY A 68 1.23 -1.99 -9.49
N TRP A 69 1.60 -1.51 -8.30
CA TRP A 69 2.02 -2.34 -7.18
C TRP A 69 0.97 -3.41 -6.86
N VAL A 70 -0.27 -2.99 -6.59
CA VAL A 70 -1.35 -3.92 -6.26
C VAL A 70 -1.55 -4.97 -7.35
N ALA A 71 -1.58 -4.54 -8.62
CA ALA A 71 -1.75 -5.47 -9.74
C ALA A 71 -0.62 -6.50 -9.81
N ALA A 72 0.63 -6.06 -9.67
CA ALA A 72 1.80 -6.94 -9.73
C ALA A 72 1.89 -7.89 -8.53
N ASP A 73 1.54 -7.45 -7.32
CA ASP A 73 1.56 -8.33 -6.14
C ASP A 73 0.38 -9.31 -6.09
N VAL A 74 -0.77 -8.92 -6.65
CA VAL A 74 -1.85 -9.89 -6.90
C VAL A 74 -1.37 -10.93 -7.91
N LEU A 75 -0.72 -10.53 -9.01
CA LEU A 75 -0.16 -11.47 -9.97
C LEU A 75 0.86 -12.42 -9.32
N ALA A 76 1.81 -11.88 -8.55
CA ALA A 76 2.80 -12.69 -7.85
C ALA A 76 2.15 -13.69 -6.87
N GLY A 77 1.12 -13.26 -6.13
CA GLY A 77 0.37 -14.16 -5.25
C GLY A 77 -0.35 -15.28 -6.02
N ILE A 78 -0.98 -14.95 -7.16
CA ILE A 78 -1.62 -15.94 -8.02
C ILE A 78 -0.59 -16.92 -8.62
N MET A 79 0.61 -16.45 -8.98
CA MET A 79 1.70 -17.31 -9.45
C MET A 79 2.07 -18.35 -8.40
N VAL A 80 2.31 -17.93 -7.14
CA VAL A 80 2.64 -18.87 -6.05
C VAL A 80 1.49 -19.85 -5.79
N ILE A 81 0.23 -19.38 -5.78
CA ILE A 81 -0.94 -20.24 -5.61
C ILE A 81 -1.03 -21.33 -6.69
N ASN A 82 -0.55 -21.05 -7.90
CA ASN A 82 -0.55 -21.98 -9.04
C ASN A 82 0.79 -22.68 -9.23
N GLU A 83 1.63 -22.75 -8.18
CA GLU A 83 2.88 -23.52 -8.18
C GLU A 83 3.87 -23.07 -9.27
N VAL A 84 3.80 -21.80 -9.68
CA VAL A 84 4.88 -21.19 -10.47
C VAL A 84 6.11 -21.08 -9.59
N ASP A 85 7.27 -21.34 -10.18
CA ASP A 85 8.57 -21.25 -9.54
C ASP A 85 8.74 -20.00 -8.66
N ASP A 86 9.22 -20.24 -7.43
CA ASP A 86 9.30 -19.23 -6.37
C ASP A 86 10.21 -18.06 -6.76
N ASP A 87 11.35 -18.30 -7.41
CA ASP A 87 12.27 -17.24 -7.84
C ASP A 87 11.60 -16.32 -8.86
N THR A 88 10.78 -16.91 -9.76
CA THR A 88 10.03 -16.17 -10.76
C THR A 88 8.94 -15.31 -10.12
N ALA A 89 8.13 -15.89 -9.22
CA ALA A 89 7.09 -15.14 -8.51
C ALA A 89 7.67 -14.06 -7.59
N TRP A 90 8.79 -14.35 -6.94
CA TRP A 90 9.51 -13.43 -6.07
C TRP A 90 10.10 -12.25 -6.84
N ALA A 91 10.69 -12.47 -8.01
CA ALA A 91 11.20 -11.38 -8.84
C ALA A 91 10.07 -10.39 -9.24
N VAL A 92 8.88 -10.89 -9.57
CA VAL A 92 7.70 -10.06 -9.84
C VAL A 92 7.31 -9.25 -8.59
N ARG A 93 7.28 -9.90 -7.42
CA ARG A 93 6.98 -9.28 -6.12
C ARG A 93 7.95 -8.16 -5.75
N LEU A 94 9.25 -8.37 -5.95
CA LEU A 94 10.26 -7.32 -5.74
C LEU A 94 10.07 -6.14 -6.70
N GLY A 95 9.72 -6.40 -7.96
CA GLY A 95 9.34 -5.32 -8.89
C GLY A 95 8.13 -4.53 -8.39
N ALA A 96 7.12 -5.23 -7.85
CA ALA A 96 5.93 -4.63 -7.24
C ALA A 96 6.28 -3.76 -6.02
N HIS A 97 7.18 -4.22 -5.16
CA HIS A 97 7.65 -3.48 -3.98
C HIS A 97 8.31 -2.12 -4.32
N VAL A 98 8.97 -1.99 -5.48
CA VAL A 98 9.49 -0.69 -5.94
C VAL A 98 8.33 0.29 -6.17
N LEU A 99 7.28 -0.17 -6.87
CA LEU A 99 6.07 0.64 -7.10
C LEU A 99 5.34 0.97 -5.80
N ALA A 100 5.31 0.02 -4.86
CA ALA A 100 4.79 0.21 -3.51
C ALA A 100 5.53 1.35 -2.80
N GLY A 101 6.86 1.27 -2.79
CA GLY A 101 7.72 2.25 -2.15
C GLY A 101 7.50 3.65 -2.69
N VAL A 102 7.41 3.79 -4.02
CA VAL A 102 7.11 5.05 -4.69
C VAL A 102 5.78 5.65 -4.21
N TRP A 103 4.71 4.85 -4.22
CA TRP A 103 3.39 5.32 -3.79
C TRP A 103 3.33 5.67 -2.30
N ILE A 104 3.88 4.81 -1.43
CA ILE A 104 3.90 5.02 0.02
C ILE A 104 4.68 6.30 0.35
N VAL A 105 5.87 6.50 -0.23
CA VAL A 105 6.67 7.71 0.01
C VAL A 105 5.91 8.95 -0.45
N ALA A 106 5.41 8.96 -1.70
CA ALA A 106 4.73 10.13 -2.27
C ALA A 106 3.47 10.51 -1.48
N SER A 107 2.63 9.54 -1.12
CA SER A 107 1.42 9.78 -0.31
C SER A 107 1.74 10.21 1.12
N SER A 108 2.84 9.72 1.69
CA SER A 108 3.27 10.08 3.03
C SER A 108 3.84 11.49 3.11
N LEU A 109 4.58 11.94 2.09
CA LEU A 109 5.19 13.28 2.06
C LEU A 109 4.16 14.42 2.08
N VAL A 110 2.97 14.20 1.52
CA VAL A 110 1.87 15.18 1.51
C VAL A 110 0.97 15.08 2.75
N SER A 111 1.19 14.09 3.61
CA SER A 111 0.47 13.96 4.87
C SER A 111 0.82 15.10 5.84
N ARG A 112 -0.21 15.68 6.47
CA ARG A 112 -0.03 16.70 7.54
C ARG A 112 0.43 16.08 8.86
N SER A 113 0.20 14.79 9.05
CA SER A 113 0.55 14.08 10.28
C SER A 113 2.01 13.64 10.24
N TRP A 114 2.85 14.26 11.08
CA TRP A 114 4.29 13.96 11.09
C TRP A 114 4.61 12.47 11.33
N PRO A 115 3.91 11.72 12.21
CA PRO A 115 4.18 10.30 12.40
C PRO A 115 3.84 9.48 11.16
N VAL A 116 2.69 9.77 10.52
CA VAL A 116 2.29 9.12 9.25
C VAL A 116 3.35 9.35 8.18
N ARG A 117 3.83 10.60 8.06
CA ARG A 117 4.87 10.96 7.09
C ARG A 117 6.17 10.23 7.36
N ALA A 118 6.68 10.29 8.59
CA ALA A 118 7.97 9.71 8.94
C ALA A 118 7.97 8.18 8.76
N VAL A 119 6.97 7.49 9.33
CA VAL A 119 6.87 6.03 9.23
C VAL A 119 6.66 5.63 7.77
N GLY A 120 5.79 6.31 7.04
CA GLY A 120 5.51 5.97 5.65
C GLY A 120 6.73 6.16 4.74
N VAL A 121 7.45 7.28 4.87
CA VAL A 121 8.68 7.50 4.08
C VAL A 121 9.71 6.41 4.37
N LEU A 122 9.96 6.11 5.64
CA LEU A 122 10.90 5.04 6.00
C LEU A 122 10.44 3.67 5.48
N THR A 123 9.14 3.36 5.60
CA THR A 123 8.54 2.11 5.11
C THR A 123 8.74 1.96 3.61
N GLY A 124 8.36 2.99 2.84
CA GLY A 124 8.43 2.93 1.38
C GLY A 124 9.87 2.91 0.85
N VAL A 125 10.79 3.66 1.49
CA VAL A 125 12.22 3.59 1.16
C VAL A 125 12.80 2.22 1.47
N TRP A 126 12.45 1.63 2.61
CA TRP A 126 12.95 0.31 2.99
C TRP A 126 12.42 -0.79 2.07
N LEU A 127 11.11 -0.81 1.84
CA LEU A 127 10.44 -1.81 1.00
C LEU A 127 10.92 -1.74 -0.46
N GLY A 128 10.90 -0.53 -1.05
CA GLY A 128 11.37 -0.32 -2.41
C GLY A 128 12.88 -0.50 -2.54
N GLY A 129 13.64 0.00 -1.56
CA GLY A 129 15.11 -0.09 -1.53
C GLY A 129 15.62 -1.52 -1.43
N TYR A 130 15.00 -2.36 -0.60
CA TYR A 130 15.35 -3.78 -0.50
C TYR A 130 15.28 -4.48 -1.86
N SER A 131 14.35 -4.10 -2.72
CA SER A 131 14.14 -4.73 -4.03
C SER A 131 15.35 -4.62 -4.96
N PHE A 132 16.24 -3.65 -4.74
CA PHE A 132 17.49 -3.50 -5.49
C PHE A 132 18.65 -4.34 -4.97
N VAL A 133 18.51 -4.91 -3.77
CA VAL A 133 19.57 -5.67 -3.08
C VAL A 133 19.10 -7.07 -2.62
N GLY A 134 17.86 -7.44 -2.93
CA GLY A 134 17.24 -8.70 -2.51
C GLY A 134 17.90 -9.96 -3.07
N ASN A 135 18.70 -9.83 -4.13
CA ASN A 135 19.53 -10.92 -4.65
C ASN A 135 20.78 -11.18 -3.79
N VAL A 136 21.17 -10.24 -2.92
CA VAL A 136 22.34 -10.36 -2.03
C VAL A 136 21.91 -10.51 -0.57
N LEU A 137 20.82 -9.85 -0.17
CA LEU A 137 20.30 -9.87 1.20
C LEU A 137 19.11 -10.82 1.34
N GLY A 138 19.15 -11.71 2.33
CA GLY A 138 18.04 -12.62 2.62
C GLY A 138 16.74 -11.90 3.05
N GLU A 139 15.62 -12.60 2.93
CA GLU A 139 14.27 -12.06 3.21
C GLU A 139 14.08 -11.53 4.64
N VAL A 140 14.91 -11.97 5.60
CA VAL A 140 14.88 -11.48 6.98
C VAL A 140 15.01 -9.94 7.05
N PHE A 141 15.70 -9.33 6.08
CA PHE A 141 15.87 -7.89 5.99
C PHE A 141 14.61 -7.15 5.50
N LEU A 142 13.60 -7.84 4.96
CA LEU A 142 12.29 -7.26 4.65
C LEU A 142 11.34 -7.20 5.85
N ARG A 143 11.53 -8.06 6.85
CA ARG A 143 10.63 -8.14 8.02
C ARG A 143 10.38 -6.79 8.72
N PRO A 144 11.38 -5.89 8.88
CA PRO A 144 11.14 -4.56 9.42
C PRO A 144 10.08 -3.77 8.63
N ALA A 145 10.12 -3.82 7.29
CA ALA A 145 9.13 -3.14 6.44
C ALA A 145 7.71 -3.68 6.69
N SER A 146 7.55 -4.98 6.93
CA SER A 146 6.25 -5.58 7.27
C SER A 146 5.69 -5.08 8.61
N ILE A 147 6.54 -4.82 9.60
CA ILE A 147 6.10 -4.22 10.87
C ILE A 147 5.74 -2.75 10.63
N MET A 148 6.59 -2.02 9.91
CA MET A 148 6.40 -0.59 9.67
C MET A 148 5.16 -0.30 8.83
N ILE A 149 4.80 -1.16 7.87
CA ILE A 149 3.58 -0.97 7.07
C ILE A 149 2.30 -1.16 7.92
N LEU A 150 2.29 -2.10 8.88
CA LEU A 150 1.19 -2.22 9.84
C LEU A 150 1.06 -0.98 10.71
N VAL A 151 2.19 -0.48 11.23
CA VAL A 151 2.21 0.77 12.00
C VAL A 151 1.72 1.93 11.13
N TRP A 152 2.14 2.01 9.87
CA TRP A 152 1.71 3.05 8.96
C TRP A 152 0.20 3.01 8.70
N PHE A 153 -0.38 1.83 8.45
CA PHE A 153 -1.84 1.69 8.32
C PHE A 153 -2.59 2.09 9.59
N ALA A 154 -2.07 1.72 10.77
CA ALA A 154 -2.67 2.13 12.03
C ALA A 154 -2.64 3.66 12.16
N LEU A 155 -1.49 4.29 11.90
CA LEU A 155 -1.34 5.74 11.96
C LEU A 155 -2.26 6.44 10.94
N LEU A 156 -2.43 5.88 9.74
CA LEU A 156 -3.41 6.38 8.77
C LEU A 156 -4.83 6.30 9.31
N ALA A 157 -5.22 5.15 9.87
CA ALA A 157 -6.56 4.92 10.40
C ALA A 157 -6.94 5.88 11.55
N PHE A 158 -5.97 6.27 12.39
CA PHE A 158 -6.23 7.03 13.60
C PHE A 158 -5.83 8.51 13.53
N LEU A 159 -4.80 8.86 12.74
CA LEU A 159 -4.22 10.20 12.72
C LEU A 159 -4.37 10.93 11.38
N HIS A 160 -4.76 10.24 10.31
CA HIS A 160 -5.06 10.92 9.05
C HIS A 160 -6.40 11.63 9.15
N ARG A 161 -6.42 12.92 8.83
CA ARG A 161 -7.64 13.73 8.77
C ARG A 161 -7.93 14.04 7.31
N ASP A 162 -9.09 13.60 6.83
CA ASP A 162 -9.61 14.00 5.52
C ASP A 162 -9.69 15.55 5.47
N GLN A 163 -9.35 16.17 4.33
CA GLN A 163 -9.64 17.59 4.16
C GLN A 163 -11.16 17.79 4.06
N PRO A 164 -11.73 18.85 4.64
CA PRO A 164 -13.04 19.32 4.21
C PRO A 164 -12.95 19.62 2.70
N GLU A 165 -13.96 19.22 1.92
CA GLU A 165 -14.06 19.62 0.52
C GLU A 165 -13.87 21.14 0.44
N ARG A 166 -12.91 21.60 -0.38
CA ARG A 166 -12.81 23.03 -0.69
C ARG A 166 -14.15 23.43 -1.31
N PRO A 167 -14.85 24.45 -0.78
CA PRO A 167 -16.04 24.97 -1.43
C PRO A 167 -15.69 25.31 -2.88
N ALA A 168 -16.53 24.89 -3.82
CA ALA A 168 -16.38 25.27 -5.22
C ALA A 168 -16.20 26.80 -5.30
N ALA A 169 -15.16 27.24 -6.02
CA ALA A 169 -14.95 28.66 -6.23
C ALA A 169 -16.25 29.28 -6.79
N PRO A 170 -16.73 30.40 -6.24
CA PRO A 170 -17.93 31.04 -6.76
C PRO A 170 -17.73 31.30 -8.25
N ALA A 171 -18.69 30.87 -9.06
CA ALA A 171 -18.68 31.08 -10.50
C ALA A 171 -18.45 32.57 -10.75
N GLY A 172 -17.30 32.90 -11.34
CA GLY A 172 -16.94 34.28 -11.65
C GLY A 172 -18.08 34.89 -12.47
N THR A 173 -18.60 36.01 -11.98
CA THR A 173 -19.56 36.83 -12.72
C THR A 173 -18.95 37.15 -14.08
N ALA A 174 -19.58 36.67 -15.15
CA ALA A 174 -19.20 37.01 -16.51
C ALA A 174 -19.23 38.55 -16.67
N PRO A 175 -18.23 39.16 -17.34
CA PRO A 175 -18.26 40.59 -17.62
C PRO A 175 -19.45 40.92 -18.54
N ALA A 176 -20.14 42.01 -18.19
CA ALA A 176 -21.33 42.52 -18.86
C ALA A 176 -21.04 43.08 -20.26
#